data_AF-A0A5J6V3B2-F1
#
_entry.id   AF-A0A5J6V3B2-F1
#
_cell.length_a   1.000
_cell.length_b   1.000
_cell.length_c   1.000
_cell.angle_alpha   90.00
_cell.angle_beta   90.00
_cell.angle_gamma   90.00
#
_symmetry.space_group_name_H-M   'P 1'
#
loop_
_entity.id
_entity.type
_entity.pdbx_description
1 polymer ?
#
loop_
_entity_poly.entity_id
_entity_poly.type
_entity_poly.pdbx_seq_one_letter_code
_entity_poly.pdbx_strand_id
1 'polypeptide(L)'
;MTTQRRTRALRRGLAALAAAGVSLALLAPQAAALGDPPVKPGDGGGSWNNGKKVRIKTYQTGDGACSLIASPSSIGGVCVRANAFSGVTIEEILGDDPLPECWDEPLNEEELQAANLINSDDAAWYWHRCLRGIDPETFEIEPDGIHLAVGIWPFEHGDPDLVFLTENQQRFMDRFVNRGNVPVPVLMASPNPLPFVNDDIAFYNFGDDEMRVSLAAPGVEMRAKITEMLVYPEGREGPSITCPGPGTQADANDTPQTLPDACWYAYEQSSLNQPGDFFEAEIHVKWQVDARINGRWEQFHEFTKSGTAQIPVNEVQALVRP
;
A
#
# COMPACT_ATOMS: atom_id res chain seq x y z
N MET A 1 -67.39 -74.60 -19.33
CA MET A 1 -66.09 -74.03 -19.70
C MET A 1 -66.19 -72.52 -19.58
N THR A 2 -65.35 -71.92 -18.73
CA THR A 2 -64.75 -70.55 -18.80
C THR A 2 -65.67 -69.35 -19.09
N THR A 3 -65.66 -68.19 -18.43
CA THR A 3 -64.93 -67.59 -17.30
C THR A 3 -65.64 -66.25 -17.02
N GLN A 4 -66.16 -66.07 -15.80
CA GLN A 4 -65.91 -64.91 -14.92
C GLN A 4 -66.01 -63.48 -15.51
N ARG A 5 -66.93 -62.66 -14.94
CA ARG A 5 -66.68 -61.45 -14.11
C ARG A 5 -66.04 -60.26 -14.88
N ARG A 6 -66.42 -59.00 -14.72
CA ARG A 6 -67.11 -58.27 -13.64
C ARG A 6 -67.17 -56.78 -14.07
N THR A 7 -68.27 -56.09 -13.71
CA THR A 7 -68.35 -54.74 -13.06
C THR A 7 -67.57 -53.54 -13.64
N ARG A 8 -67.96 -52.27 -13.52
CA ARG A 8 -69.08 -51.54 -12.88
C ARG A 8 -68.94 -50.07 -13.31
N ALA A 9 -70.07 -49.36 -13.26
CA ALA A 9 -70.33 -48.04 -12.65
C ALA A 9 -69.37 -46.86 -12.96
N LEU A 10 -69.85 -45.77 -13.57
CA LEU A 10 -70.65 -44.66 -12.99
C LEU A 10 -69.86 -43.68 -12.08
N ARG A 11 -69.82 -42.44 -12.56
CA ARG A 11 -70.18 -41.16 -11.88
C ARG A 11 -69.16 -40.43 -11.00
N ARG A 12 -69.28 -39.08 -11.13
CA ARG A 12 -68.92 -37.98 -10.21
C ARG A 12 -67.41 -37.73 -10.13
N GLY A 13 -66.90 -36.50 -10.10
CA GLY A 13 -67.44 -35.22 -9.71
C GLY A 13 -66.44 -34.55 -8.76
N LEU A 14 -66.41 -33.22 -8.76
CA LEU A 14 -65.84 -32.31 -7.75
C LEU A 14 -64.32 -32.03 -7.71
N ALA A 15 -64.07 -30.71 -7.74
CA ALA A 15 -63.29 -29.90 -6.79
C ALA A 15 -61.82 -29.56 -7.10
N ALA A 16 -61.64 -28.23 -7.26
CA ALA A 16 -60.65 -27.34 -6.65
C ALA A 16 -59.15 -27.55 -6.93
N LEU A 17 -58.48 -26.47 -7.31
CA LEU A 17 -57.35 -25.91 -6.56
C LEU A 17 -57.01 -24.51 -7.07
N ALA A 18 -57.11 -23.53 -6.16
CA ALA A 18 -56.51 -22.22 -6.33
C ALA A 18 -54.99 -22.37 -6.24
N ALA A 19 -54.28 -22.02 -7.31
CA ALA A 19 -52.82 -21.91 -7.29
C ALA A 19 -52.47 -20.42 -7.17
N ALA A 20 -52.18 -19.98 -5.95
CA ALA A 20 -51.41 -18.78 -5.71
C ALA A 20 -49.98 -19.04 -6.22
N GLY A 21 -49.64 -18.46 -7.37
CA GLY A 21 -48.29 -18.50 -7.91
C GLY A 21 -47.38 -17.65 -7.03
N VAL A 22 -46.63 -18.30 -6.15
CA VAL A 22 -45.46 -17.70 -5.51
C VAL A 22 -44.37 -17.64 -6.57
N SER A 23 -44.19 -16.46 -7.16
CA SER A 23 -43.00 -16.15 -7.96
C SER A 23 -41.80 -16.10 -7.01
N LEU A 24 -41.06 -17.22 -6.93
CA LEU A 24 -39.69 -17.22 -6.44
C LEU A 24 -38.85 -16.43 -7.45
N ALA A 25 -38.76 -15.12 -7.23
CA ALA A 25 -37.67 -14.34 -7.82
C ALA A 25 -36.37 -14.86 -7.20
N LEU A 26 -35.62 -15.61 -8.00
CA LEU A 26 -34.21 -15.87 -7.74
C LEU A 26 -33.52 -14.51 -7.74
N LEU A 27 -33.36 -13.91 -6.56
CA LEU A 27 -32.37 -12.86 -6.37
C LEU A 27 -31.02 -13.54 -6.56
N ALA A 28 -30.40 -13.29 -7.72
CA ALA A 28 -28.97 -13.51 -7.86
C ALA A 28 -28.26 -12.80 -6.69
N PRO A 29 -27.19 -13.37 -6.12
CA PRO A 29 -26.34 -12.59 -5.23
C PRO A 29 -25.94 -11.33 -6.00
N GLN A 30 -26.39 -10.18 -5.50
CA GLN A 30 -25.89 -8.91 -5.98
C GLN A 30 -24.40 -8.96 -5.63
N ALA A 31 -23.55 -9.12 -6.64
CA ALA A 31 -22.18 -8.68 -6.52
C ALA A 31 -22.28 -7.25 -5.99
N ALA A 32 -21.75 -7.03 -4.78
CA ALA A 32 -21.66 -5.70 -4.23
C ALA A 32 -21.00 -4.85 -5.31
N ALA A 33 -21.75 -3.88 -5.84
CA ALA A 33 -21.19 -2.89 -6.73
C ALA A 33 -20.02 -2.29 -5.95
N LEU A 34 -18.81 -2.43 -6.49
CA LEU A 34 -17.64 -1.71 -6.02
C LEU A 34 -18.09 -0.26 -5.83
N GLY A 35 -17.99 0.24 -4.59
CA GLY A 35 -18.26 1.63 -4.27
C GLY A 35 -17.45 2.55 -5.18
N ASP A 36 -17.85 3.83 -5.26
CA ASP A 36 -17.10 4.84 -5.99
C ASP A 36 -15.59 4.68 -5.76
N PRO A 37 -14.76 4.82 -6.81
CA PRO A 37 -13.34 4.59 -6.68
C PRO A 37 -12.79 5.44 -5.53
N PRO A 38 -11.92 4.87 -4.71
CA PRO A 38 -11.41 5.52 -3.52
C PRO A 38 -10.82 6.91 -3.86
N VAL A 39 -11.06 7.91 -3.00
CA VAL A 39 -10.52 9.27 -3.21
C VAL A 39 -8.98 9.21 -3.20
N LYS A 40 -8.35 9.79 -4.23
CA LYS A 40 -6.88 9.82 -4.42
C LYS A 40 -6.18 10.47 -3.19
N PRO A 41 -5.19 9.82 -2.56
CA PRO A 41 -4.40 10.40 -1.48
C PRO A 41 -3.57 11.57 -2.03
N GLY A 42 -3.82 12.76 -1.49
CA GLY A 42 -3.19 14.01 -1.92
C GLY A 42 -3.80 15.26 -1.27
N ASP A 43 -5.04 15.20 -0.80
CA ASP A 43 -5.73 16.35 -0.21
C ASP A 43 -5.53 16.51 1.31
N GLY A 44 -4.80 15.60 1.97
CA GLY A 44 -4.80 15.49 3.44
C GLY A 44 -3.47 15.13 4.10
N GLY A 45 -2.33 15.52 3.54
CA GLY A 45 -1.00 15.31 4.16
C GLY A 45 -0.87 16.03 5.50
N GLY A 46 -1.39 15.41 6.57
CA GLY A 46 -1.34 15.92 7.94
C GLY A 46 0.09 16.07 8.42
N SER A 47 0.54 17.32 8.51
CA SER A 47 1.82 17.70 9.11
C SER A 47 1.82 17.38 10.61
N TRP A 48 2.68 16.44 11.04
CA TRP A 48 2.96 16.19 12.45
C TRP A 48 4.46 16.17 12.78
N ASN A 49 4.76 16.45 14.05
CA ASN A 49 6.03 16.93 14.58
C ASN A 49 7.29 16.27 14.01
N ASN A 50 8.05 17.10 13.32
CA ASN A 50 9.31 16.76 12.70
C ASN A 50 10.45 16.86 13.72
N GLY A 51 10.92 15.73 14.26
CA GLY A 51 12.34 15.64 14.62
C GLY A 51 13.18 16.12 13.43
N LYS A 52 14.34 16.76 13.67
CA LYS A 52 15.18 17.44 12.64
C LYS A 52 15.04 16.78 11.26
N LYS A 53 14.23 17.35 10.35
CA LYS A 53 13.78 16.71 9.09
C LYS A 53 14.91 16.20 8.23
N VAL A 54 16.06 16.87 8.30
CA VAL A 54 17.21 16.56 7.49
C VAL A 54 18.44 16.59 8.39
N ARG A 55 19.26 15.55 8.29
CA ARG A 55 20.58 15.51 8.88
C ARG A 55 21.62 15.47 7.78
N ILE A 56 22.47 16.49 7.75
CA ILE A 56 23.66 16.55 6.89
C ILE A 56 24.89 16.49 7.77
N LYS A 57 25.87 15.65 7.43
CA LYS A 57 27.17 15.63 8.10
C LYS A 57 28.27 15.25 7.13
N THR A 58 29.34 16.04 7.15
CA THR A 58 30.54 15.79 6.36
C THR A 58 31.56 15.01 7.17
N TYR A 59 32.09 13.95 6.58
CA TYR A 59 33.15 13.12 7.12
C TYR A 59 34.39 13.26 6.26
N GLN A 60 35.55 13.39 6.90
CA GLN A 60 36.82 13.27 6.21
C GLN A 60 37.09 11.78 5.98
N THR A 61 37.39 11.43 4.74
CA THR A 61 37.83 10.10 4.31
C THR A 61 39.28 10.20 3.88
N GLY A 62 40.03 9.09 3.85
CA GLY A 62 41.48 9.12 3.59
C GLY A 62 41.88 9.87 2.31
N ASP A 63 41.00 9.89 1.30
CA ASP A 63 41.29 10.44 -0.03
C ASP A 63 40.37 11.63 -0.41
N GLY A 64 39.59 12.17 0.53
CA GLY A 64 38.59 13.22 0.24
C GLY A 64 37.58 13.45 1.36
N ALA A 65 36.46 14.10 1.07
CA ALA A 65 35.40 14.33 2.05
C ALA A 65 34.05 13.81 1.53
N CYS A 66 33.26 13.18 2.40
CA CYS A 66 31.91 12.72 2.10
C CYS A 66 30.88 13.49 2.91
N SER A 67 30.01 14.22 2.25
CA SER A 67 28.83 14.83 2.84
C SER A 67 27.66 13.86 2.75
N LEU A 68 27.23 13.30 3.87
CA LEU A 68 26.07 12.44 3.98
C LEU A 68 24.83 13.25 4.30
N ILE A 69 23.69 12.84 3.74
CA ILE A 69 22.37 13.39 3.99
C ILE A 69 21.39 12.26 4.33
N ALA A 70 20.50 12.50 5.29
CA ALA A 70 19.36 11.64 5.56
C ALA A 70 18.14 12.51 5.91
N SER A 71 17.00 12.15 5.36
CA SER A 71 15.70 12.78 5.53
C SER A 71 14.59 11.75 5.32
N PRO A 72 13.32 12.06 5.69
CA PRO A 72 12.16 11.24 5.35
C PRO A 72 12.00 10.94 3.86
N SER A 73 12.54 11.78 2.99
CA SER A 73 12.41 11.64 1.55
C SER A 73 13.56 10.83 0.97
N SER A 74 14.78 11.04 1.46
CA SER A 74 15.99 10.43 0.90
C SER A 74 17.14 10.27 1.91
N ILE A 75 17.98 9.26 1.64
CA ILE A 75 19.30 9.04 2.23
C ILE A 75 20.35 8.98 1.12
N GLY A 76 21.56 9.45 1.41
CA GLY A 76 22.66 9.36 0.47
C GLY A 76 23.76 10.34 0.79
N GLY A 77 24.52 10.74 -0.22
CA GLY A 77 25.59 11.69 -0.02
C GLY A 77 26.48 11.86 -1.23
N VAL A 78 27.38 12.84 -1.13
CA VAL A 78 28.35 13.13 -2.17
C VAL A 78 29.74 13.05 -1.57
N CYS A 79 30.61 12.28 -2.21
CA CYS A 79 32.01 12.17 -1.84
C CYS A 79 32.87 12.90 -2.85
N VAL A 80 33.47 14.01 -2.43
CA VAL A 80 34.39 14.78 -3.25
C VAL A 80 35.81 14.24 -3.06
N ARG A 81 36.35 13.68 -4.13
CA ARG A 81 37.79 13.49 -4.31
C ARG A 81 38.30 14.61 -5.21
N ALA A 82 39.57 15.00 -5.07
CA ALA A 82 40.20 15.93 -6.00
C ALA A 82 40.02 15.38 -7.44
N ASN A 83 39.26 16.10 -8.28
CA ASN A 83 39.02 15.83 -9.71
C ASN A 83 37.88 14.86 -10.13
N ALA A 84 36.79 14.72 -9.35
CA ALA A 84 35.64 13.93 -9.82
C ALA A 84 34.30 14.64 -9.58
N PHE A 85 33.87 15.47 -10.54
CA PHE A 85 32.46 15.79 -10.74
C PHE A 85 32.16 15.62 -12.24
N SER A 86 31.47 14.55 -12.60
CA SER A 86 30.81 14.40 -13.89
C SER A 86 29.45 13.74 -13.64
N GLY A 87 28.49 14.55 -13.21
CA GLY A 87 27.08 14.16 -13.18
C GLY A 87 26.42 14.63 -14.47
N VAL A 88 25.67 13.74 -15.12
CA VAL A 88 24.69 14.13 -16.14
C VAL A 88 23.55 14.86 -15.41
N THR A 89 23.10 15.99 -15.94
CA THR A 89 22.02 16.83 -15.41
C THR A 89 20.64 16.20 -15.59
N ILE A 90 19.61 16.74 -14.93
CA ILE A 90 18.22 16.26 -15.07
C ILE A 90 17.77 16.45 -16.52
N GLU A 91 18.06 17.63 -17.08
CA GLU A 91 17.72 18.04 -18.43
C GLU A 91 18.43 17.16 -19.48
N GLU A 92 19.70 16.82 -19.27
CA GLU A 92 20.42 15.91 -20.15
C GLU A 92 19.85 14.47 -20.15
N ILE A 93 19.16 14.06 -19.07
CA ILE A 93 18.56 12.72 -18.98
C ILE A 93 17.14 12.71 -19.53
N LEU A 94 16.32 13.70 -19.17
CA LEU A 94 14.95 13.84 -19.66
C LEU A 94 14.91 14.19 -21.16
N GLY A 95 15.90 14.92 -21.66
CA GLY A 95 15.91 15.39 -23.05
C GLY A 95 14.74 16.35 -23.28
N ASP A 96 13.84 15.99 -24.18
CA ASP A 96 12.62 16.76 -24.48
C ASP A 96 11.41 16.29 -23.64
N ASP A 97 11.56 15.23 -22.84
CA ASP A 97 10.45 14.71 -22.03
C ASP A 97 10.19 15.62 -20.82
N PRO A 98 8.91 15.90 -20.48
CA PRO A 98 8.59 16.64 -19.27
C PRO A 98 8.92 15.82 -18.03
N LEU A 99 9.04 16.51 -16.89
CA LEU A 99 9.13 15.84 -15.60
C LEU A 99 7.87 14.99 -15.34
N PRO A 100 8.00 13.72 -14.94
CA PRO A 100 6.82 12.91 -14.65
C PRO A 100 6.16 13.38 -13.36
N GLU A 101 4.85 13.69 -13.41
CA GLU A 101 4.09 14.09 -12.23
C GLU A 101 3.51 12.88 -11.48
N CYS A 102 2.78 12.02 -12.18
CA CYS A 102 2.29 10.74 -11.67
C CYS A 102 2.31 9.69 -12.80
N TRP A 103 2.44 8.42 -12.43
CA TRP A 103 2.43 7.30 -13.34
C TRP A 103 1.98 6.02 -12.65
N ASP A 104 1.70 5.01 -13.46
CA ASP A 104 1.11 3.74 -13.09
C ASP A 104 1.98 2.59 -13.57
N GLU A 105 2.19 1.60 -12.69
CA GLU A 105 2.92 0.37 -13.01
C GLU A 105 2.04 -0.82 -12.61
N PRO A 106 1.75 -1.77 -13.51
CA PRO A 106 0.93 -2.93 -13.15
C PRO A 106 1.64 -3.77 -12.08
N LEU A 107 0.90 -4.20 -11.05
CA LEU A 107 1.43 -5.16 -10.08
C LEU A 107 1.74 -6.47 -10.78
N ASN A 108 2.93 -7.00 -10.53
CA ASN A 108 3.33 -8.30 -11.07
C ASN A 108 2.70 -9.45 -10.26
N GLU A 109 2.84 -10.68 -10.75
CA GLU A 109 2.19 -11.85 -10.13
C GLU A 109 2.67 -12.12 -8.69
N GLU A 110 3.95 -11.88 -8.40
CA GLU A 110 4.51 -12.02 -7.05
C GLU A 110 3.94 -10.95 -6.10
N GLU A 111 3.84 -9.70 -6.57
CA GLU A 111 3.26 -8.60 -5.80
C GLU A 111 1.77 -8.80 -5.52
N LEU A 112 1.00 -9.27 -6.51
CA LEU A 112 -0.40 -9.63 -6.35
C LEU A 112 -0.57 -10.72 -5.30
N GLN A 113 0.23 -11.79 -5.38
CA GLN A 113 0.22 -12.87 -4.40
C GLN A 113 0.58 -12.36 -3.01
N ALA A 114 1.64 -11.55 -2.89
CA ALA A 114 2.10 -11.00 -1.62
C ALA A 114 1.10 -10.02 -1.00
N ALA A 115 0.34 -9.28 -1.80
CA ALA A 115 -0.72 -8.39 -1.33
C ALA A 115 -2.07 -9.11 -1.12
N ASN A 116 -2.16 -10.41 -1.44
CA ASN A 116 -3.42 -11.16 -1.52
C ASN A 116 -4.48 -10.45 -2.40
N LEU A 117 -4.02 -9.86 -3.50
CA LEU A 117 -4.83 -9.18 -4.49
C LEU A 117 -4.98 -10.04 -5.75
N ILE A 118 -6.11 -9.92 -6.42
CA ILE A 118 -6.42 -10.66 -7.64
C ILE A 118 -6.93 -9.67 -8.68
N ASN A 119 -6.37 -9.73 -9.89
CA ASN A 119 -6.92 -9.03 -11.04
C ASN A 119 -8.24 -9.69 -11.45
N SER A 120 -9.23 -8.88 -11.77
CA SER A 120 -10.53 -9.34 -12.28
C SER A 120 -10.53 -9.31 -13.81
N ASP A 121 -11.60 -9.83 -14.42
CA ASP A 121 -11.79 -9.73 -15.88
C ASP A 121 -11.94 -8.27 -16.34
N ASP A 122 -12.44 -7.38 -15.47
CA ASP A 122 -12.77 -5.99 -15.81
C ASP A 122 -11.70 -4.98 -15.33
N ALA A 123 -10.93 -5.30 -14.28
CA ALA A 123 -9.94 -4.41 -13.67
C ALA A 123 -8.67 -5.12 -13.22
N ALA A 124 -7.54 -4.40 -13.26
CA ALA A 124 -6.25 -4.83 -12.76
C ALA A 124 -5.66 -3.86 -11.73
N TRP A 125 -4.79 -4.35 -10.86
CA TRP A 125 -4.14 -3.55 -9.82
C TRP A 125 -2.84 -2.92 -10.30
N TYR A 126 -2.66 -1.64 -9.99
CA TYR A 126 -1.49 -0.84 -10.34
C TYR A 126 -0.89 -0.15 -9.12
N TRP A 127 0.43 -0.03 -9.12
CA TRP A 127 1.14 0.95 -8.32
C TRP A 127 0.88 2.32 -8.93
N HIS A 128 0.22 3.20 -8.20
CA HIS A 128 0.12 4.61 -8.56
C HIS A 128 1.20 5.37 -7.80
N ARG A 129 2.07 6.06 -8.54
CA ARG A 129 3.22 6.78 -7.99
C ARG A 129 3.17 8.23 -8.45
N CYS A 130 3.38 9.16 -7.53
CA CYS A 130 3.43 10.58 -7.82
C CYS A 130 4.71 11.21 -7.30
N LEU A 131 5.42 11.92 -8.17
CA LEU A 131 6.59 12.72 -7.82
C LEU A 131 6.13 14.02 -7.14
N ARG A 132 6.77 14.34 -6.02
CA ARG A 132 6.49 15.54 -5.22
C ARG A 132 7.80 16.16 -4.76
N GLY A 133 7.75 17.44 -4.36
CA GLY A 133 8.92 18.15 -3.83
C GLY A 133 9.90 18.67 -4.90
N ILE A 134 9.47 18.74 -6.16
CA ILE A 134 10.20 19.36 -7.26
C ILE A 134 9.23 20.13 -8.16
N ASP A 135 9.60 21.36 -8.51
CA ASP A 135 8.85 22.18 -9.44
C ASP A 135 9.11 21.70 -10.88
N PRO A 136 8.08 21.36 -11.66
CA PRO A 136 8.24 20.75 -12.99
C PRO A 136 8.76 21.71 -14.07
N GLU A 137 8.67 23.02 -13.85
CA GLU A 137 9.13 24.04 -14.82
C GLU A 137 10.57 24.49 -14.55
N THR A 138 10.90 24.66 -13.27
CA THR A 138 12.18 25.23 -12.81
C THR A 138 13.17 24.18 -12.32
N PHE A 139 12.70 22.95 -12.08
CA PHE A 139 13.44 21.88 -11.40
C PHE A 139 13.95 22.27 -10.00
N GLU A 140 13.39 23.32 -9.39
CA GLU A 140 13.71 23.69 -8.01
C GLU A 140 13.17 22.62 -7.05
N ILE A 141 14.04 22.14 -6.17
CA ILE A 141 13.71 21.10 -5.19
C ILE A 141 13.29 21.77 -3.87
N GLU A 142 12.15 21.36 -3.33
CA GLU A 142 11.64 21.85 -2.06
C GLU A 142 12.58 21.52 -0.89
N PRO A 143 12.50 22.25 0.25
CA PRO A 143 13.33 21.98 1.43
C PRO A 143 13.22 20.55 1.98
N ASP A 144 12.07 19.90 1.79
CA ASP A 144 11.80 18.53 2.22
C ASP A 144 12.29 17.48 1.20
N GLY A 145 12.81 17.91 0.05
CA GLY A 145 13.37 17.07 -1.00
C GLY A 145 12.34 16.39 -1.91
N ILE A 146 12.85 15.79 -2.98
CA ILE A 146 12.05 14.96 -3.89
C ILE A 146 11.57 13.71 -3.17
N HIS A 147 10.27 13.41 -3.26
CA HIS A 147 9.69 12.20 -2.68
C HIS A 147 8.58 11.62 -3.56
N LEU A 148 8.26 10.35 -3.32
CA LEU A 148 7.15 9.67 -3.97
C LEU A 148 5.98 9.55 -3.02
N ALA A 149 4.80 9.98 -3.45
CA ALA A 149 3.55 9.44 -2.91
C ALA A 149 3.23 8.15 -3.67
N VAL A 150 2.89 7.08 -2.96
CA VAL A 150 2.64 5.76 -3.55
C VAL A 150 1.34 5.18 -2.99
N GLY A 151 0.57 4.52 -3.84
CA GLY A 151 -0.56 3.68 -3.43
C GLY A 151 -0.81 2.56 -4.42
N ILE A 152 -1.70 1.63 -4.07
CA ILE A 152 -2.14 0.53 -4.94
C ILE A 152 -3.61 0.75 -5.26
N TRP A 153 -3.94 0.75 -6.55
CA TRP A 153 -5.26 1.14 -7.05
C TRP A 153 -5.74 0.15 -8.12
N PRO A 154 -7.04 -0.20 -8.13
CA PRO A 154 -7.62 -0.91 -9.25
C PRO A 154 -7.94 0.08 -10.38
N PHE A 155 -7.59 -0.26 -11.61
CA PHE A 155 -7.99 0.46 -12.83
C PHE A 155 -8.70 -0.48 -13.79
N GLU A 156 -9.67 0.07 -14.55
CA GLU A 156 -10.31 -0.68 -15.62
C GLU A 156 -9.32 -0.98 -16.75
N HIS A 157 -9.55 -2.08 -17.48
CA HIS A 157 -8.70 -2.41 -18.62
C HIS A 157 -8.77 -1.34 -19.71
N GLY A 158 -7.61 -0.73 -20.02
CA GLY A 158 -7.54 0.33 -21.02
C GLY A 158 -8.07 1.67 -20.54
N ASP A 159 -8.16 1.86 -19.22
CA ASP A 159 -8.50 3.15 -18.61
C ASP A 159 -7.62 4.27 -19.19
N PRO A 160 -8.22 5.34 -19.75
CA PRO A 160 -7.48 6.45 -20.34
C PRO A 160 -6.67 7.28 -19.33
N ASP A 161 -6.95 7.14 -18.03
CA ASP A 161 -6.21 7.84 -16.97
C ASP A 161 -4.88 7.15 -16.61
N LEU A 162 -4.61 5.95 -17.13
CA LEU A 162 -3.33 5.26 -16.93
C LEU A 162 -2.19 6.02 -17.62
N VAL A 163 -1.18 6.40 -16.84
CA VAL A 163 0.00 7.11 -17.35
C VAL A 163 1.23 6.22 -17.20
N PHE A 164 1.95 5.98 -18.29
CA PHE A 164 3.20 5.21 -18.27
C PHE A 164 4.39 6.12 -18.57
N LEU A 165 5.51 5.86 -17.90
CA LEU A 165 6.74 6.61 -18.10
C LEU A 165 7.33 6.35 -19.50
N THR A 166 7.90 7.40 -20.09
CA THR A 166 8.79 7.26 -21.25
C THR A 166 10.13 6.62 -20.82
N GLU A 167 10.95 6.21 -21.79
CA GLU A 167 12.27 5.65 -21.49
C GLU A 167 13.19 6.66 -20.76
N ASN A 168 13.16 7.95 -21.12
CA ASN A 168 13.99 8.96 -20.46
C ASN A 168 13.47 9.27 -19.06
N GLN A 169 12.14 9.31 -18.88
CA GLN A 169 11.53 9.46 -17.56
C GLN A 169 11.90 8.26 -16.66
N GLN A 170 11.84 7.03 -17.16
CA GLN A 170 12.28 5.85 -16.40
C GLN A 170 13.76 5.96 -15.99
N ARG A 171 14.64 6.40 -16.91
CA ARG A 171 16.06 6.62 -16.59
C ARG A 171 16.26 7.72 -15.55
N PHE A 172 15.46 8.78 -15.58
CA PHE A 172 15.44 9.81 -14.55
C PHE A 172 15.04 9.20 -13.19
N MET A 173 13.95 8.44 -13.14
CA MET A 173 13.47 7.76 -11.94
C MET A 173 14.53 6.82 -11.35
N ASP A 174 15.11 5.95 -12.16
CA ASP A 174 16.11 4.98 -11.71
C ASP A 174 17.39 5.63 -11.17
N ARG A 175 17.72 6.82 -11.68
CA ARG A 175 18.97 7.50 -11.35
C ARG A 175 18.84 8.45 -10.17
N PHE A 176 17.77 9.25 -10.14
CA PHE A 176 17.62 10.36 -9.20
C PHE A 176 16.61 10.08 -8.09
N VAL A 177 15.68 9.16 -8.32
CA VAL A 177 14.60 8.89 -7.37
C VAL A 177 14.81 7.55 -6.69
N ASN A 178 14.90 6.46 -7.43
CA ASN A 178 14.98 5.10 -6.85
C ASN A 178 16.28 4.89 -6.04
N ARG A 179 17.33 5.67 -6.32
CA ARG A 179 18.58 5.61 -5.55
C ARG A 179 18.51 6.48 -4.32
N GLY A 180 18.22 5.84 -3.20
CA GLY A 180 18.30 6.49 -1.89
C GLY A 180 17.02 7.17 -1.46
N ASN A 181 15.93 7.13 -2.23
CA ASN A 181 14.64 7.52 -1.68
C ASN A 181 14.13 6.51 -0.67
N VAL A 182 13.69 7.03 0.46
CA VAL A 182 13.06 6.24 1.49
C VAL A 182 11.61 6.03 1.07
N PRO A 183 11.12 4.79 0.96
CA PRO A 183 9.76 4.54 0.49
C PRO A 183 8.72 5.15 1.43
N VAL A 184 7.57 5.54 0.90
CA VAL A 184 6.39 5.86 1.72
C VAL A 184 5.81 4.54 2.23
N PRO A 185 5.42 4.45 3.51
CA PRO A 185 4.84 3.23 4.04
C PRO A 185 3.48 2.94 3.39
N VAL A 186 3.24 1.68 3.05
CA VAL A 186 1.96 1.20 2.51
C VAL A 186 1.37 0.24 3.53
N LEU A 187 0.26 0.64 4.15
CA LEU A 187 -0.41 -0.18 5.15
C LEU A 187 -1.22 -1.28 4.46
N MET A 188 -0.98 -2.53 4.84
CA MET A 188 -1.79 -3.67 4.43
C MET A 188 -2.25 -4.50 5.62
N ALA A 189 -3.38 -5.17 5.44
CA ALA A 189 -3.95 -6.11 6.40
C ALA A 189 -3.81 -7.55 5.88
N SER A 190 -3.55 -8.47 6.80
CA SER A 190 -3.42 -9.91 6.54
C SER A 190 -4.07 -10.71 7.69
N PRO A 191 -4.48 -11.97 7.47
CA PRO A 191 -4.47 -12.70 6.20
C PRO A 191 -5.55 -12.21 5.21
N ASN A 192 -6.56 -11.48 5.71
CA ASN A 192 -7.66 -10.96 4.89
C ASN A 192 -7.52 -9.44 4.70
N PRO A 193 -7.29 -8.95 3.46
CA PRO A 193 -7.22 -7.52 3.18
C PRO A 193 -8.59 -6.81 3.27
N LEU A 194 -9.68 -7.58 3.27
CA LEU A 194 -11.07 -7.12 3.44
C LEU A 194 -11.69 -7.75 4.70
N PRO A 195 -11.22 -7.35 5.89
CA PRO A 195 -11.58 -7.99 7.16
C PRO A 195 -13.10 -8.02 7.41
N PHE A 196 -13.55 -9.04 8.14
CA PHE A 196 -14.86 -9.01 8.77
C PHE A 196 -14.80 -8.46 10.19
N VAL A 197 -15.94 -7.98 10.68
CA VAL A 197 -16.12 -7.62 12.08
C VAL A 197 -15.76 -8.81 12.98
N ASN A 198 -14.92 -8.56 14.00
CA ASN A 198 -14.33 -9.51 14.93
C ASN A 198 -13.31 -10.51 14.35
N ASP A 199 -12.84 -10.34 13.11
CA ASP A 199 -11.68 -11.08 12.62
C ASP A 199 -10.39 -10.49 13.21
N ASP A 200 -9.51 -11.35 13.72
CA ASP A 200 -8.13 -10.97 14.04
C ASP A 200 -7.35 -10.78 12.73
N ILE A 201 -6.88 -9.56 12.48
CA ILE A 201 -5.98 -9.23 11.37
C ILE A 201 -4.69 -8.61 11.88
N ALA A 202 -3.59 -8.90 11.19
CA ALA A 202 -2.30 -8.28 11.43
C ALA A 202 -2.01 -7.23 10.35
N PHE A 203 -1.67 -6.03 10.80
CA PHE A 203 -1.17 -4.97 9.92
C PHE A 203 0.34 -5.10 9.69
N TYR A 204 0.78 -4.74 8.48
CA TYR A 204 2.18 -4.69 8.10
C TYR A 204 2.43 -3.61 7.04
N ASN A 205 3.68 -3.17 6.93
CA ASN A 205 4.15 -2.31 5.87
C ASN A 205 4.49 -3.14 4.62
N PHE A 206 3.75 -2.93 3.54
CA PHE A 206 4.02 -3.54 2.25
C PHE A 206 5.07 -2.72 1.47
N GLY A 207 6.14 -3.38 1.04
CA GLY A 207 7.29 -2.77 0.36
C GLY A 207 8.59 -2.87 1.15
N ASP A 208 9.62 -2.13 0.73
CA ASP A 208 10.96 -2.22 1.32
C ASP A 208 10.98 -1.72 2.77
N ASP A 209 11.48 -2.56 3.68
CA ASP A 209 11.67 -2.28 5.11
C ASP A 209 13.13 -2.00 5.48
N GLU A 210 14.08 -2.33 4.60
CA GLU A 210 15.49 -1.97 4.64
C GLU A 210 15.96 -1.49 3.26
N MET A 211 16.78 -0.46 3.24
CA MET A 211 17.44 0.01 2.02
C MET A 211 18.91 0.33 2.26
N ARG A 212 19.70 0.26 1.18
CA ARG A 212 21.15 0.53 1.23
C ARG A 212 21.59 1.43 0.08
N VAL A 213 22.46 2.37 0.39
CA VAL A 213 23.06 3.30 -0.56
C VAL A 213 24.57 3.26 -0.41
N SER A 214 25.25 2.76 -1.44
CA SER A 214 26.71 2.86 -1.53
C SER A 214 27.12 4.18 -2.17
N LEU A 215 28.10 4.87 -1.58
CA LEU A 215 28.62 6.11 -2.13
C LEU A 215 29.89 5.88 -2.95
N ALA A 216 30.27 6.87 -3.74
CA ALA A 216 31.44 6.79 -4.63
C ALA A 216 32.76 6.57 -3.88
N ALA A 217 32.85 6.91 -2.58
CA ALA A 217 34.01 6.58 -1.76
C ALA A 217 33.93 5.12 -1.27
N PRO A 218 34.97 4.30 -1.53
CA PRO A 218 35.02 2.93 -1.05
C PRO A 218 34.85 2.84 0.47
N GLY A 219 33.98 1.93 0.91
CA GLY A 219 33.72 1.70 2.32
C GLY A 219 32.81 2.75 2.99
N VAL A 220 32.22 3.66 2.20
CA VAL A 220 31.16 4.57 2.65
C VAL A 220 29.80 4.07 2.14
N GLU A 221 28.93 3.72 3.08
CA GLU A 221 27.59 3.17 2.79
C GLU A 221 26.59 3.72 3.80
N MET A 222 25.35 3.89 3.39
CA MET A 222 24.23 4.19 4.28
C MET A 222 23.23 3.05 4.23
N ARG A 223 22.60 2.77 5.37
CA ARG A 223 21.50 1.82 5.49
C ARG A 223 20.37 2.50 6.25
N ALA A 224 19.15 2.40 5.76
CA ALA A 224 17.97 2.74 6.53
C ALA A 224 17.13 1.48 6.74
N LYS A 225 16.54 1.33 7.93
CA LYS A 225 15.64 0.23 8.26
C LYS A 225 14.46 0.70 9.10
N ILE A 226 13.29 0.10 8.93
CA ILE A 226 12.15 0.29 9.82
C ILE A 226 12.43 -0.44 11.13
N THR A 227 12.28 0.26 12.25
CA THR A 227 12.53 -0.30 13.60
C THR A 227 11.25 -0.47 14.42
N GLU A 228 10.20 0.26 14.07
CA GLU A 228 8.93 0.29 14.78
C GLU A 228 7.83 0.78 13.84
N MET A 229 6.63 0.23 14.03
CA MET A 229 5.43 0.64 13.32
C MET A 229 4.31 0.95 14.32
N LEU A 230 3.61 2.05 14.09
CA LEU A 230 2.42 2.49 14.81
C LEU A 230 1.27 2.57 13.81
N VAL A 231 0.15 1.92 14.10
CA VAL A 231 -1.03 1.88 13.24
C VAL A 231 -2.22 2.45 14.00
N TYR A 232 -3.01 3.27 13.31
CA TYR A 232 -4.33 3.73 13.73
C TYR A 232 -5.38 3.08 12.79
N PRO A 233 -5.94 1.91 13.12
CA PRO A 233 -6.79 1.16 12.21
C PRO A 233 -8.07 1.91 11.82
N GLU A 234 -8.64 2.67 12.76
CA GLU A 234 -9.88 3.43 12.57
C GLU A 234 -9.64 4.94 12.38
N GLY A 235 -8.39 5.32 12.08
CA GLY A 235 -7.95 6.71 12.05
C GLY A 235 -7.55 7.27 13.42
N ARG A 236 -7.04 8.51 13.43
CA ARG A 236 -6.31 9.11 14.58
C ARG A 236 -7.12 9.23 15.87
N GLU A 237 -8.43 9.36 15.78
CA GLU A 237 -9.32 9.47 16.93
C GLU A 237 -9.65 8.09 17.55
N GLY A 238 -9.31 7.01 16.85
CA GLY A 238 -9.54 5.63 17.26
C GLY A 238 -8.38 5.03 18.09
N PRO A 239 -8.42 3.70 18.30
CA PRO A 239 -7.34 2.99 18.98
C PRO A 239 -6.05 2.97 18.13
N SER A 240 -4.94 2.70 18.80
CA SER A 240 -3.62 2.62 18.17
C SER A 240 -2.88 1.36 18.58
N ILE A 241 -2.13 0.77 17.66
CA ILE A 241 -1.32 -0.44 17.86
C ILE A 241 0.13 -0.12 17.57
N THR A 242 1.05 -0.56 18.42
CA THR A 242 2.49 -0.44 18.18
C THR A 242 3.12 -1.82 18.12
N CYS A 243 3.98 -2.03 17.14
CA CYS A 243 4.65 -3.30 16.92
C CYS A 243 6.10 -3.08 16.45
N PRO A 244 6.99 -4.05 16.72
CA PRO A 244 8.39 -3.97 16.32
C PRO A 244 8.55 -4.07 14.79
N GLY A 245 9.55 -3.38 14.25
CA GLY A 245 9.88 -3.46 12.83
C GLY A 245 8.75 -2.96 11.91
N PRO A 246 8.64 -3.51 10.68
CA PRO A 246 7.60 -3.16 9.70
C PRO A 246 6.25 -3.86 9.94
N GLY A 247 6.09 -4.61 11.03
CA GLY A 247 5.00 -5.56 11.19
C GLY A 247 5.25 -6.89 10.47
N THR A 248 4.33 -7.83 10.63
CA THR A 248 4.44 -9.19 10.09
C THR A 248 3.18 -9.54 9.32
N GLN A 249 3.34 -9.99 8.08
CA GLN A 249 2.25 -10.56 7.31
C GLN A 249 1.87 -11.92 7.93
N ALA A 250 0.62 -12.03 8.38
CA ALA A 250 0.09 -13.23 9.01
C ALA A 250 -0.51 -14.19 7.97
N ASP A 251 -0.29 -15.49 8.17
CA ASP A 251 -0.96 -16.53 7.40
C ASP A 251 -2.37 -16.81 7.96
N ALA A 252 -3.20 -17.52 7.19
CA ALA A 252 -4.59 -17.83 7.55
C ALA A 252 -4.75 -18.62 8.87
N ASN A 253 -3.69 -19.28 9.35
CA ASN A 253 -3.72 -20.05 10.61
C ASN A 253 -3.02 -19.32 11.76
N ASP A 254 -2.45 -18.15 11.52
CA ASP A 254 -1.81 -17.37 12.56
C ASP A 254 -2.84 -16.66 13.44
N THR A 255 -2.51 -16.51 14.71
CA THR A 255 -3.34 -15.84 15.71
C THR A 255 -2.46 -14.94 16.59
N PRO A 256 -3.07 -14.06 17.40
CA PRO A 256 -2.34 -13.29 18.40
C PRO A 256 -1.50 -14.14 19.37
N GLN A 257 -1.81 -15.43 19.52
CA GLN A 257 -1.05 -16.34 20.37
C GLN A 257 0.13 -16.99 19.63
N THR A 258 0.04 -17.23 18.32
CA THR A 258 1.13 -17.83 17.53
C THR A 258 2.15 -16.79 17.06
N LEU A 259 1.70 -15.57 16.76
CA LEU A 259 2.52 -14.42 16.35
C LEU A 259 2.30 -13.21 17.29
N PRO A 260 2.78 -13.26 18.55
CA PRO A 260 2.49 -12.23 19.55
C PRO A 260 3.10 -10.85 19.25
N ASP A 261 4.11 -10.79 18.38
CA ASP A 261 4.77 -9.53 17.99
C ASP A 261 4.15 -8.86 16.76
N ALA A 262 3.15 -9.48 16.12
CA ALA A 262 2.45 -8.88 14.99
C ALA A 262 1.43 -7.82 15.43
N CYS A 263 1.08 -6.92 14.52
CA CYS A 263 0.25 -5.74 14.79
C CYS A 263 -1.24 -6.09 14.71
N TRP A 264 -1.70 -6.93 15.66
CA TRP A 264 -3.05 -7.48 15.65
C TRP A 264 -4.12 -6.43 15.99
N TYR A 265 -5.23 -6.49 15.26
CA TYR A 265 -6.45 -5.74 15.51
C TYR A 265 -7.68 -6.56 15.15
N ALA A 266 -8.80 -6.28 15.79
CA ALA A 266 -10.11 -6.77 15.39
C ALA A 266 -11.10 -5.61 15.39
N TYR A 267 -11.72 -5.33 14.25
CA TYR A 267 -12.74 -4.29 14.15
C TYR A 267 -14.01 -4.73 14.86
N GLU A 268 -14.55 -3.89 15.74
CA GLU A 268 -15.79 -4.18 16.47
C GLU A 268 -17.06 -3.84 15.68
N GLN A 269 -16.93 -3.09 14.58
CA GLN A 269 -18.04 -2.61 13.77
C GLN A 269 -17.69 -2.56 12.28
N SER A 270 -18.71 -2.66 11.43
CA SER A 270 -18.56 -2.51 9.98
C SER A 270 -18.28 -1.05 9.60
N SER A 271 -17.62 -0.86 8.45
CA SER A 271 -17.38 0.45 7.86
C SER A 271 -18.58 1.06 7.13
N LEU A 272 -19.72 0.36 7.01
CA LEU A 272 -20.93 0.80 6.26
C LEU A 272 -21.55 2.15 6.71
N ASN A 273 -21.19 2.67 7.87
CA ASN A 273 -21.65 3.99 8.34
C ASN A 273 -20.52 5.03 8.39
N GLN A 274 -19.33 4.67 7.89
CA GLN A 274 -18.21 5.58 7.74
C GLN A 274 -18.34 6.35 6.43
N PRO A 275 -17.80 7.57 6.33
CA PRO A 275 -17.69 8.26 5.04
C PRO A 275 -16.96 7.39 4.01
N GLY A 276 -17.62 7.08 2.89
CA GLY A 276 -17.06 6.25 1.82
C GLY A 276 -17.07 4.74 2.08
N ASP A 277 -17.75 4.28 3.13
CA ASP A 277 -17.86 2.86 3.49
C ASP A 277 -16.53 2.16 3.83
N PHE A 278 -15.52 2.91 4.27
CA PHE A 278 -14.21 2.40 4.72
C PHE A 278 -13.73 3.11 6.01
N PHE A 279 -12.80 2.48 6.73
CA PHE A 279 -11.99 3.18 7.73
C PHE A 279 -10.76 3.83 7.08
N GLU A 280 -10.49 5.09 7.40
CA GLU A 280 -9.26 5.79 6.98
C GLU A 280 -8.12 5.45 7.94
N ALA A 281 -7.55 4.26 7.74
CA ALA A 281 -6.46 3.76 8.56
C ALA A 281 -5.17 4.54 8.29
N GLU A 282 -4.36 4.74 9.34
CA GLU A 282 -3.07 5.43 9.23
C GLU A 282 -1.93 4.55 9.73
N ILE A 283 -0.81 4.59 9.01
CA ILE A 283 0.45 3.93 9.38
C ILE A 283 1.53 4.99 9.64
N HIS A 284 2.34 4.74 10.67
CA HIS A 284 3.55 5.47 10.98
C HIS A 284 4.70 4.51 11.17
N VAL A 285 5.76 4.64 10.38
CA VAL A 285 6.96 3.81 10.48
C VAL A 285 8.16 4.64 10.92
N LYS A 286 8.85 4.17 11.95
CA LYS A 286 10.11 4.77 12.42
C LYS A 286 11.28 4.16 11.66
N TRP A 287 12.00 5.00 10.93
CA TRP A 287 13.23 4.65 10.24
C TRP A 287 14.44 4.98 11.09
N GLN A 288 15.37 4.02 11.21
CA GLN A 288 16.72 4.25 11.70
C GLN A 288 17.70 4.24 10.53
N VAL A 289 18.49 5.29 10.39
CA VAL A 289 19.55 5.40 9.40
C VAL A 289 20.90 5.20 10.07
N ASP A 290 21.67 4.24 9.60
CA ASP A 290 23.06 4.00 9.96
C ASP A 290 23.97 4.39 8.79
N ALA A 291 25.18 4.86 9.09
CA ALA A 291 26.21 5.09 8.09
C ALA A 291 27.45 4.27 8.44
N ARG A 292 28.01 3.58 7.44
CA ARG A 292 29.31 2.94 7.51
C ARG A 292 30.36 3.90 7.00
N ILE A 293 31.27 4.32 7.87
CA ILE A 293 32.41 5.18 7.53
C ILE A 293 33.65 4.60 8.18
N ASN A 294 34.77 4.56 7.45
CA ASN A 294 36.03 3.96 7.93
C ASN A 294 35.85 2.52 8.45
N GLY A 295 34.94 1.77 7.83
CA GLY A 295 34.67 0.36 8.15
C GLY A 295 33.78 0.10 9.38
N ARG A 296 33.21 1.13 10.02
CA ARG A 296 32.31 0.97 11.18
C ARG A 296 30.93 1.55 10.91
N TRP A 297 29.89 0.83 11.30
CA TRP A 297 28.51 1.32 11.31
C TRP A 297 28.26 2.17 12.54
N GLU A 298 27.68 3.34 12.34
CA GLU A 298 27.24 4.24 13.40
C GLU A 298 25.84 4.74 13.09
N GLN A 299 25.01 4.92 14.12
CA GLN A 299 23.70 5.54 13.94
C GLN A 299 23.88 6.97 13.41
N PHE A 300 23.34 7.20 12.23
CA PHE A 300 23.41 8.48 11.55
C PHE A 300 22.19 9.32 11.86
N HIS A 301 20.97 8.81 11.71
CA HIS A 301 19.74 9.58 11.91
C HIS A 301 18.55 8.68 12.25
N GLU A 302 17.44 9.28 12.62
CA GLU A 302 16.14 8.63 12.76
C GLU A 302 15.05 9.62 12.38
N PHE A 303 13.98 9.13 11.75
CA PHE A 303 12.80 9.91 11.40
C PHE A 303 11.59 8.98 11.25
N THR A 304 10.39 9.56 11.15
CA THR A 304 9.14 8.83 10.95
C THR A 304 8.54 9.20 9.61
N LYS A 305 7.99 8.21 8.89
CA LYS A 305 7.12 8.42 7.73
C LYS A 305 5.73 7.93 8.02
N SER A 306 4.75 8.53 7.36
CA SER A 306 3.36 8.11 7.47
C SER A 306 2.75 7.81 6.11
N GLY A 307 1.66 7.07 6.13
CA GLY A 307 0.83 6.72 4.99
C GLY A 307 -0.59 6.46 5.47
N THR A 308 -1.54 6.49 4.55
CA THR A 308 -2.96 6.21 4.81
C THR A 308 -3.40 5.07 3.93
N ALA A 309 -4.33 4.26 4.42
CA ALA A 309 -5.00 3.23 3.65
C ALA A 309 -6.50 3.25 3.95
N GLN A 310 -7.30 2.86 2.96
CA GLN A 310 -8.73 2.71 3.13
C GLN A 310 -9.02 1.23 3.37
N ILE A 311 -9.60 0.91 4.52
CA ILE A 311 -9.88 -0.48 4.92
C ILE A 311 -11.40 -0.69 4.96
N PRO A 312 -11.98 -1.37 3.96
CA PRO A 312 -13.37 -1.79 4.00
C PRO A 312 -13.52 -2.93 5.02
N VAL A 313 -14.49 -2.79 5.94
CA VAL A 313 -14.77 -3.81 6.96
C VAL A 313 -16.20 -4.29 6.79
N ASN A 314 -16.32 -5.57 6.44
CA ASN A 314 -17.60 -6.21 6.17
C ASN A 314 -18.18 -6.84 7.44
N GLU A 315 -19.50 -7.03 7.48
CA GLU A 315 -20.15 -7.82 8.52
C GLU A 315 -20.97 -8.94 7.88
N VAL A 316 -20.74 -10.18 8.31
CA VAL A 316 -21.56 -11.31 7.87
C VAL A 316 -22.83 -11.35 8.72
N GLN A 317 -23.92 -10.83 8.17
CA GLN A 317 -25.25 -10.98 8.76
C GLN A 317 -25.78 -12.40 8.44
N ALA A 318 -25.58 -13.35 9.34
CA ALA A 318 -26.22 -14.66 9.22
C ALA A 318 -27.72 -14.53 9.50
N LEU A 319 -28.56 -14.78 8.50
CA LEU A 319 -30.01 -14.90 8.66
C LEU A 319 -30.33 -16.08 9.59
N VAL A 320 -30.64 -15.80 10.86
CA VAL A 320 -31.19 -16.80 11.76
C VAL A 320 -32.65 -17.03 11.34
N ARG A 321 -32.93 -18.20 10.75
CA ARG A 321 -34.30 -18.62 10.47
C ARG A 321 -34.98 -18.98 11.80
N PRO A 322 -36.09 -18.30 12.19
CA PRO A 322 -36.81 -18.61 13.42
C PRO A 322 -37.48 -19.99 13.39
#